data_AF-X1K3E9-F1
#
_entry.id   AF-X1K3E9-F1
#
_cell.length_a   1.000
_cell.length_b   1.000
_cell.length_c   1.000
_cell.angle_alpha   90.00
_cell.angle_beta   90.00
_cell.angle_gamma   90.00
#
_symmetry.space_group_name_H-M   'P 1'
#
loop_
_entity.id
_entity.type
_entity.pdbx_description
1 polymer ?
#
loop_
_entity_poly.entity_id
_entity_poly.type
_entity_poly.pdbx_seq_one_letter_code
_entity_poly.pdbx_strand_id
1 'polypeptide(L)'
;WDIDTEFEFVFDLGIAPEIDIKLSTKNKIPYYTIKVDNKLIDSYTENYTKRYGSYVRTEIVEGDEVLKGNLYELDNNGDVMENGTSATDGTISVSYIKDEDIKKQFIGTKVNDIITFNIKKAFLNTTEIAALLKIEKSVAEKINSDFQFTVNEISKFKNADINQEFFNKAFGESKV
;
A
#
# COMPACT_ATOMS: atom_id res chain seq x y z
N TRP A 1 82.56 -9.24 27.86
CA TRP A 1 81.13 -8.90 27.79
C TRP A 1 81.06 -7.42 27.57
N ASP A 2 81.01 -7.01 26.30
CA ASP A 2 80.71 -5.61 25.97
C ASP A 2 79.25 -5.37 26.32
N ILE A 3 79.03 -4.57 27.35
CA ILE A 3 77.69 -4.12 27.73
C ILE A 3 77.52 -2.80 26.99
N ASP A 4 76.89 -2.86 25.82
CA ASP A 4 76.44 -1.65 25.14
C ASP A 4 75.51 -0.88 26.08
N THR A 5 75.89 0.37 26.35
CA THR A 5 75.30 1.23 27.38
C THR A 5 74.43 2.34 26.81
N GLU A 6 74.32 2.44 25.49
CA GLU A 6 73.47 3.41 24.81
C GLU A 6 72.48 2.71 23.88
N PHE A 7 71.21 3.02 24.07
CA PHE A 7 70.10 2.54 23.26
C PHE A 7 69.33 3.75 22.74
N GLU A 8 69.13 3.81 21.42
CA GLU A 8 68.31 4.82 20.77
C GLU A 8 66.94 4.24 20.45
N PHE A 9 65.89 4.94 20.85
CA PHE A 9 64.51 4.58 20.55
C PHE A 9 63.85 5.71 19.75
N VAL A 10 63.38 5.37 18.55
CA VAL A 10 62.70 6.31 17.65
C VAL A 10 61.22 5.97 17.63
N PHE A 11 60.37 6.99 17.80
CA PHE A 11 58.92 6.85 17.76
C PHE A 11 58.33 7.83 16.75
N ASP A 12 57.43 7.33 15.92
CA ASP A 12 56.57 8.18 15.08
C ASP A 12 55.31 8.52 15.87
N LEU A 13 55.23 9.78 16.31
CA LEU A 13 54.09 10.33 17.03
C LEU A 13 53.20 11.14 16.07
N GLY A 14 52.03 10.57 15.74
CA GLY A 14 50.97 11.29 15.01
C GLY A 14 50.20 12.21 15.94
N ILE A 15 50.61 13.48 16.03
CA ILE A 15 49.89 14.49 16.82
C ILE A 15 48.67 14.97 16.01
N ALA A 16 47.50 15.01 16.65
CA ALA A 16 46.29 15.51 16.01
C ALA A 16 46.49 16.98 15.61
N PRO A 17 46.22 17.37 14.35
CA PRO A 17 46.40 18.74 13.92
C PRO A 17 45.37 19.66 14.57
N GLU A 18 45.78 20.87 14.90
CA GLU A 18 44.86 21.92 15.31
C GLU A 18 44.10 22.43 14.07
N ILE A 19 42.76 22.35 14.12
CA ILE A 19 41.89 22.79 13.02
C ILE A 19 41.31 24.16 13.39
N ASP A 20 41.73 25.21 12.69
CA ASP A 20 41.18 26.56 12.80
C ASP A 20 40.30 26.91 11.58
N ILE A 21 38.97 26.89 11.78
CA ILE A 21 37.99 27.21 10.73
C ILE A 21 37.59 28.68 10.84
N LYS A 22 38.21 29.53 10.02
CA LYS A 22 37.86 30.95 9.92
C LYS A 22 36.69 31.17 8.96
N LEU A 23 35.51 31.46 9.51
CA LEU A 23 34.36 31.90 8.72
C LEU A 23 34.52 33.36 8.29
N SER A 24 34.20 33.65 7.04
CA SER A 24 34.26 34.98 6.44
C SER A 24 33.06 35.21 5.52
N THR A 25 32.86 36.46 5.08
CA THR A 25 31.82 36.81 4.10
C THR A 25 32.01 36.17 2.72
N LYS A 26 33.18 35.56 2.46
CA LYS A 26 33.44 34.77 1.24
C LYS A 26 32.84 33.36 1.31
N ASN A 27 32.54 32.86 2.50
CA ASN A 27 31.92 31.56 2.68
C ASN A 27 30.42 31.67 2.38
N LYS A 28 30.02 31.24 1.17
CA LYS A 28 28.61 31.17 0.78
C LYS A 28 28.03 29.84 1.21
N ILE A 29 27.19 29.86 2.25
CA ILE A 29 26.45 28.69 2.71
C ILE A 29 25.03 28.81 2.16
N PRO A 30 24.49 27.76 1.50
CA PRO A 30 23.11 27.78 1.07
C PRO A 30 22.17 27.89 2.29
N TYR A 31 21.34 28.93 2.30
CA TYR A 31 20.32 29.15 3.32
C TYR A 31 18.95 29.15 2.64
N TYR A 32 18.09 28.21 3.05
CA TYR A 32 16.77 28.05 2.47
C TYR A 32 15.72 28.59 3.44
N THR A 33 14.92 29.56 2.99
CA THR A 33 13.70 29.96 3.70
C THR A 33 12.56 29.09 3.19
N ILE A 34 12.19 28.07 3.96
CA ILE A 34 11.03 27.23 3.63
C ILE A 34 9.78 28.03 3.98
N LYS A 35 9.01 28.40 2.96
CA LYS A 35 7.66 28.94 3.16
C LYS A 35 6.70 27.76 3.24
N VAL A 36 5.94 27.69 4.33
CA VAL A 36 4.79 26.79 4.41
C VAL A 36 3.70 27.38 3.52
N ASP A 37 3.52 26.79 2.34
CA ASP A 37 2.40 27.14 1.47
C ASP A 37 1.20 26.22 1.75
N ASN A 38 0.02 26.62 1.26
CA ASN A 38 -1.20 25.85 1.45
C ASN A 38 -1.09 24.45 0.84
N LYS A 39 -0.33 24.29 -0.26
CA LYS A 39 -0.13 23.00 -0.91
C LYS A 39 0.60 22.01 -0.01
N LEU A 40 1.61 22.47 0.72
CA LEU A 40 2.31 21.69 1.73
C LEU A 40 1.33 21.28 2.83
N ILE A 41 0.55 22.22 3.36
CA ILE A 41 -0.45 21.93 4.42
C ILE A 41 -1.46 20.89 3.94
N ASP A 42 -2.03 21.07 2.75
CA ASP A 42 -3.02 20.16 2.17
C ASP A 42 -2.44 18.76 1.97
N SER A 43 -1.21 18.67 1.44
CA SER A 43 -0.53 17.39 1.25
C SER A 43 -0.26 16.67 2.58
N TYR A 44 0.17 17.40 3.62
CA TYR A 44 0.35 16.81 4.94
C TYR A 44 -0.98 16.36 5.55
N THR A 45 -2.02 17.20 5.48
CA THR A 45 -3.37 16.85 5.94
C THR A 45 -3.90 15.61 5.23
N GLU A 46 -3.79 15.54 3.91
CA GLU A 46 -4.24 14.39 3.12
C GLU A 46 -3.49 13.11 3.49
N ASN A 47 -2.17 13.18 3.63
CA ASN A 47 -1.36 12.02 4.03
C ASN A 47 -1.73 11.50 5.42
N TYR A 48 -1.92 12.39 6.39
CA TYR A 48 -2.32 11.99 7.74
C TYR A 48 -3.74 11.43 7.77
N THR A 49 -4.70 12.10 7.13
CA THR A 49 -6.10 11.63 7.12
C THR A 49 -6.27 10.32 6.36
N LYS A 50 -5.46 10.05 5.31
CA LYS A 50 -5.34 8.73 4.69
C LYS A 50 -4.74 7.70 5.65
N ARG A 51 -3.66 8.02 6.36
CA ARG A 51 -3.01 7.07 7.28
C ARG A 51 -3.94 6.55 8.38
N TYR A 52 -4.83 7.42 8.87
CA TYR A 52 -5.80 7.09 9.92
C TYR A 52 -7.22 6.87 9.40
N GLY A 53 -7.41 6.83 8.08
CA GLY A 53 -8.68 6.54 7.46
C GLY A 53 -9.13 5.10 7.71
N SER A 54 -10.39 4.83 7.40
CA SER A 54 -11.00 3.51 7.62
C SER A 54 -11.97 3.16 6.51
N TYR A 55 -12.25 1.86 6.37
CA TYR A 55 -13.30 1.39 5.47
C TYR A 55 -14.65 1.51 6.15
N VAL A 56 -15.58 2.18 5.47
CA VAL A 56 -16.97 2.33 5.90
C VAL A 56 -17.85 1.54 4.95
N ARG A 57 -18.82 0.79 5.49
CA ARG A 57 -19.77 0.03 4.69
C ARG A 57 -20.63 0.95 3.83
N THR A 58 -20.87 0.52 2.59
CA THR A 58 -21.80 1.15 1.67
C THR A 58 -22.65 0.07 1.00
N GLU A 59 -23.73 0.48 0.36
CA GLU A 59 -24.69 -0.44 -0.28
C GLU A 59 -24.48 -0.58 -1.79
N ILE A 60 -23.77 0.38 -2.41
CA ILE A 60 -23.61 0.49 -3.86
C ILE A 60 -22.14 0.80 -4.17
N VAL A 61 -21.63 0.18 -5.23
CA VAL A 61 -20.33 0.55 -5.83
C VAL A 61 -20.49 1.78 -6.72
N GLU A 62 -19.70 2.81 -6.48
CA GLU A 62 -19.72 4.07 -7.24
C GLU A 62 -18.43 4.31 -8.02
N GLY A 63 -17.31 3.72 -7.60
CA GLY A 63 -16.01 3.95 -8.18
C GLY A 63 -14.95 2.95 -7.72
N ASP A 64 -14.30 3.22 -6.59
CA ASP A 64 -13.10 2.53 -6.12
C ASP A 64 -13.32 1.70 -4.86
N GLU A 65 -14.57 1.37 -4.56
CA GLU A 65 -14.94 0.56 -3.41
C GLU A 65 -14.27 -0.83 -3.43
N VAL A 66 -14.19 -1.40 -2.24
CA VAL A 66 -13.68 -2.75 -2.00
C VAL A 66 -14.86 -3.65 -1.68
N LEU A 67 -15.00 -4.70 -2.47
CA LEU A 67 -16.03 -5.72 -2.32
C LEU A 67 -15.44 -6.96 -1.68
N LYS A 68 -16.19 -7.56 -0.76
CA LYS A 68 -15.89 -8.86 -0.18
C LYS A 68 -17.00 -9.83 -0.54
N GLY A 69 -16.65 -11.03 -0.98
CA GLY A 69 -17.64 -11.96 -1.50
C GLY A 69 -17.10 -13.36 -1.76
N ASN A 70 -17.94 -14.20 -2.35
CA ASN A 70 -17.59 -15.59 -2.68
C ASN A 70 -17.37 -15.72 -4.18
N LEU A 71 -16.29 -16.39 -4.57
CA LEU A 71 -15.95 -16.69 -5.95
C LEU A 71 -16.14 -18.18 -6.24
N TYR A 72 -16.75 -18.49 -7.38
CA TYR A 72 -16.92 -19.85 -7.88
C TYR A 72 -16.53 -19.90 -9.36
N GLU A 73 -15.67 -20.85 -9.71
CA GLU A 73 -15.29 -21.10 -11.10
C GLU A 73 -16.48 -21.65 -11.91
N LEU A 74 -16.67 -21.12 -13.11
CA LEU A 74 -17.73 -21.50 -14.02
C LEU A 74 -17.20 -22.38 -15.16
N ASP A 75 -18.06 -23.28 -15.64
CA ASP A 75 -17.81 -24.08 -16.82
C ASP A 75 -18.09 -23.30 -18.12
N ASN A 76 -17.92 -23.96 -19.27
CA ASN A 76 -18.18 -23.33 -20.58
C ASN A 76 -19.67 -23.01 -20.84
N ASN A 77 -20.58 -23.56 -20.03
CA ASN A 77 -22.02 -23.30 -20.12
C ASN A 77 -22.45 -22.15 -19.17
N GLY A 78 -21.55 -21.69 -18.29
CA GLY A 78 -21.82 -20.67 -17.29
C GLY A 78 -22.33 -21.22 -15.95
N ASP A 79 -22.27 -22.54 -15.75
CA ASP A 79 -22.69 -23.20 -14.51
C ASP A 79 -21.50 -23.35 -13.55
N VAL A 80 -21.78 -23.29 -12.24
CA VAL A 80 -20.75 -23.49 -11.21
C VAL A 80 -20.19 -24.91 -11.31
N MET A 81 -18.87 -25.01 -11.46
CA MET A 81 -18.17 -26.29 -11.51
C MET A 81 -18.13 -26.96 -10.13
N GLU A 82 -18.73 -28.14 -9.98
CA GLU A 82 -18.72 -28.89 -8.71
C GLU A 82 -17.30 -29.16 -8.17
N ASN A 83 -16.32 -29.38 -9.06
CA ASN A 83 -14.90 -29.59 -8.71
C ASN A 83 -14.01 -28.42 -9.15
N GLY A 84 -14.60 -27.24 -9.35
CA GLY A 84 -13.88 -26.03 -9.73
C GLY A 84 -13.22 -25.33 -8.55
N THR A 85 -12.41 -24.32 -8.85
CA THR A 85 -11.81 -23.44 -7.85
C THR A 85 -12.89 -22.57 -7.22
N SER A 86 -12.87 -22.46 -5.89
CA SER A 86 -13.74 -21.54 -5.17
C SER A 86 -12.98 -20.85 -4.04
N ALA A 87 -13.41 -19.64 -3.72
CA ALA A 87 -12.84 -18.86 -2.64
C ALA A 87 -13.95 -18.15 -1.88
N THR A 88 -14.05 -18.44 -0.59
CA THR A 88 -14.93 -17.69 0.32
C THR A 88 -14.21 -16.46 0.82
N ASP A 89 -14.96 -15.38 1.06
CA ASP A 89 -14.41 -14.12 1.58
C ASP A 89 -13.26 -13.51 0.73
N GLY A 90 -13.29 -13.72 -0.59
CA GLY A 90 -12.40 -13.07 -1.53
C GLY A 90 -12.63 -11.55 -1.53
N THR A 91 -11.55 -10.77 -1.62
CA THR A 91 -11.61 -9.31 -1.58
C THR A 91 -11.17 -8.73 -2.92
N ILE A 92 -12.04 -7.95 -3.56
CA ILE A 92 -11.81 -7.30 -4.84
C ILE A 92 -11.85 -5.79 -4.64
N SER A 93 -10.77 -5.10 -5.01
CA SER A 93 -10.77 -3.63 -5.14
C SER A 93 -11.12 -3.26 -6.58
N VAL A 94 -12.19 -2.51 -6.81
CA VAL A 94 -12.63 -2.14 -8.16
C VAL A 94 -11.57 -1.33 -8.91
N SER A 95 -10.76 -0.56 -8.18
CA SER A 95 -9.62 0.18 -8.70
C SER A 95 -8.49 -0.70 -9.26
N TYR A 96 -8.42 -1.98 -8.88
CA TYR A 96 -7.37 -2.91 -9.32
C TYR A 96 -7.76 -3.72 -10.56
N ILE A 97 -9.04 -3.73 -10.92
CA ILE A 97 -9.52 -4.34 -12.16
C ILE A 97 -8.92 -3.58 -13.35
N LYS A 98 -8.24 -4.30 -14.23
CA LYS A 98 -7.52 -3.72 -15.39
C LYS A 98 -8.37 -3.57 -16.63
N ASP A 99 -9.31 -4.48 -16.82
CA ASP A 99 -10.25 -4.43 -17.94
C ASP A 99 -11.39 -3.44 -17.63
N GLU A 100 -11.50 -2.40 -18.44
CA GLU A 100 -12.48 -1.33 -18.24
C GLU A 100 -13.94 -1.81 -18.43
N ASP A 101 -14.17 -2.85 -19.24
CA ASP A 101 -15.51 -3.37 -19.46
C ASP A 101 -15.95 -4.25 -18.29
N ILE A 102 -15.04 -5.06 -17.74
CA ILE A 102 -15.28 -5.77 -16.47
C ILE A 102 -15.49 -4.74 -15.36
N LYS A 103 -14.65 -3.71 -15.26
CA LYS A 103 -14.78 -2.69 -14.22
C LYS A 103 -16.17 -2.02 -14.23
N LYS A 104 -16.72 -1.70 -15.41
CA LYS A 104 -18.08 -1.16 -15.54
C LYS A 104 -19.16 -2.10 -15.01
N GLN A 105 -18.98 -3.42 -15.08
CA GLN A 105 -19.93 -4.38 -14.52
C GLN A 105 -20.03 -4.30 -12.99
N PHE A 106 -18.95 -3.86 -12.33
CA PHE A 106 -18.97 -3.67 -10.87
C PHE A 106 -19.64 -2.36 -10.46
N ILE A 107 -19.61 -1.32 -11.30
CA ILE A 107 -20.24 -0.04 -10.97
C ILE A 107 -21.76 -0.19 -10.88
N GLY A 108 -22.34 0.30 -9.80
CA GLY A 108 -23.78 0.22 -9.51
C GLY A 108 -24.22 -1.09 -8.85
N THR A 109 -23.32 -2.06 -8.68
CA THR A 109 -23.64 -3.34 -8.01
C THR A 109 -23.88 -3.14 -6.52
N LYS A 110 -24.75 -3.99 -5.97
CA LYS A 110 -25.21 -3.97 -4.58
C LYS A 110 -24.79 -5.23 -3.84
N VAL A 111 -24.94 -5.17 -2.52
CA VAL A 111 -24.81 -6.36 -1.68
C VAL A 111 -25.82 -7.42 -2.13
N ASN A 112 -25.35 -8.66 -2.24
CA ASN A 112 -26.00 -9.86 -2.76
C ASN A 112 -26.10 -9.97 -4.29
N ASP A 113 -25.62 -8.99 -5.05
CA ASP A 113 -25.56 -9.12 -6.51
C ASP A 113 -24.54 -10.18 -6.93
N ILE A 114 -24.77 -10.75 -8.10
CA ILE A 114 -23.92 -11.75 -8.72
C ILE A 114 -23.31 -11.15 -9.99
N ILE A 115 -21.99 -11.21 -10.09
CA ILE A 115 -21.21 -10.68 -11.21
C ILE A 115 -20.42 -11.84 -11.82
N THR A 116 -20.52 -12.02 -13.13
CA THR A 116 -19.74 -13.02 -13.85
C THR A 116 -18.69 -12.35 -14.71
N PHE A 117 -17.41 -12.68 -14.51
CA PHE A 117 -16.32 -12.08 -15.24
C PHE A 117 -15.13 -13.03 -15.41
N ASN A 118 -14.31 -12.76 -16.42
CA ASN A 118 -13.07 -13.51 -16.62
C ASN A 118 -11.96 -13.01 -15.69
N ILE A 119 -11.50 -13.86 -14.79
CA ILE A 119 -10.57 -13.45 -13.73
C ILE A 119 -9.19 -13.03 -14.26
N LYS A 120 -8.72 -13.64 -15.35
CA LYS A 120 -7.45 -13.29 -16.00
C LYS A 120 -7.50 -11.96 -16.77
N LYS A 121 -8.67 -11.61 -17.31
CA LYS A 121 -8.88 -10.28 -17.91
C LYS A 121 -8.96 -9.20 -16.83
N ALA A 122 -9.63 -9.50 -15.71
CA ALA A 122 -9.75 -8.56 -14.59
C ALA A 122 -8.40 -8.28 -13.91
N PHE A 123 -7.61 -9.33 -13.65
CA PHE A 123 -6.33 -9.25 -12.94
C PHE A 123 -5.20 -9.83 -13.79
N LEU A 124 -4.26 -9.00 -14.21
CA LEU A 124 -3.14 -9.43 -15.07
C LEU A 124 -2.05 -10.19 -14.31
N ASN A 125 -1.99 -10.02 -12.99
CA ASN A 125 -0.96 -10.62 -12.16
C ASN A 125 -1.47 -11.92 -11.52
N THR A 126 -0.84 -13.03 -11.88
CA THR A 126 -1.13 -14.35 -11.31
C THR A 126 -1.05 -14.37 -9.77
N THR A 127 -0.15 -13.60 -9.16
CA THR A 127 -0.04 -13.53 -7.69
C THR A 127 -1.29 -12.90 -7.06
N GLU A 128 -1.89 -11.91 -7.71
CA GLU A 128 -3.16 -11.31 -7.25
C GLU A 128 -4.30 -12.31 -7.37
N ILE A 129 -4.38 -13.04 -8.49
CA ILE A 129 -5.35 -14.12 -8.71
C ILE A 129 -5.20 -15.20 -7.63
N ALA A 130 -3.97 -15.67 -7.38
CA ALA A 130 -3.69 -16.69 -6.39
C ALA A 130 -4.10 -16.25 -4.98
N ALA A 131 -3.82 -15.00 -4.61
CA ALA A 131 -4.22 -14.43 -3.32
C ALA A 131 -5.75 -14.28 -3.21
N LEU A 132 -6.41 -13.80 -4.26
CA LEU A 132 -7.87 -13.65 -4.32
C LEU A 132 -8.57 -15.00 -4.17
N LEU A 133 -8.10 -16.01 -4.89
CA LEU A 133 -8.67 -17.35 -4.90
C LEU A 133 -8.17 -18.24 -3.76
N LYS A 134 -7.19 -17.78 -2.96
CA LYS A 134 -6.55 -18.56 -1.88
C LYS A 134 -5.97 -19.89 -2.36
N ILE A 135 -5.33 -19.88 -3.52
CA ILE A 135 -4.71 -21.05 -4.16
C ILE A 135 -3.22 -20.85 -4.40
N GLU A 136 -2.52 -21.93 -4.73
CA GLU A 136 -1.13 -21.89 -5.18
C GLU A 136 -0.99 -21.16 -6.53
N LYS A 137 0.11 -20.42 -6.69
CA LYS A 137 0.40 -19.67 -7.92
C LYS A 137 0.39 -20.56 -9.16
N SER A 138 0.93 -21.78 -9.06
CA SER A 138 0.99 -22.75 -10.16
C SER A 138 -0.38 -23.23 -10.64
N VAL A 139 -1.40 -23.18 -9.77
CA VAL A 139 -2.79 -23.47 -10.12
C VAL A 139 -3.41 -22.24 -10.79
N ALA A 140 -3.21 -21.05 -10.22
CA ALA A 140 -3.69 -19.79 -10.77
C ALA A 140 -3.20 -19.53 -12.21
N GLU A 141 -1.97 -19.95 -12.56
CA GLU A 141 -1.44 -19.81 -13.93
C GLU A 141 -2.28 -20.57 -14.97
N LYS A 142 -2.94 -21.66 -14.57
CA LYS A 142 -3.72 -22.53 -15.47
C LYS A 142 -5.17 -22.08 -15.61
N ILE A 143 -5.67 -21.25 -14.69
CA ILE A 143 -7.05 -20.74 -14.71
C ILE A 143 -7.23 -19.77 -15.87
N ASN A 144 -8.23 -19.98 -16.72
CA ASN A 144 -8.62 -19.03 -17.79
C ASN A 144 -10.14 -18.89 -17.94
N SER A 145 -10.86 -19.51 -17.00
CA SER A 145 -12.31 -19.62 -16.88
C SER A 145 -12.93 -18.32 -16.37
N ASP A 146 -14.24 -18.22 -16.55
CA ASP A 146 -15.05 -17.18 -15.93
C ASP A 146 -15.37 -17.57 -14.49
N PHE A 147 -15.54 -16.56 -13.64
CA PHE A 147 -15.89 -16.71 -12.24
C PHE A 147 -17.18 -15.98 -11.95
N GLN A 148 -18.03 -16.62 -11.15
CA GLN A 148 -19.15 -15.99 -10.51
C GLN A 148 -18.70 -15.42 -9.17
N PHE A 149 -18.91 -14.12 -8.97
CA PHE A 149 -18.66 -13.43 -7.71
C PHE A 149 -19.99 -12.98 -7.10
N THR A 150 -20.28 -13.48 -5.91
CA THR A 150 -21.43 -13.03 -5.10
C THR A 150 -20.95 -12.02 -4.08
N VAL A 151 -21.48 -10.80 -4.16
CA VAL A 151 -21.09 -9.69 -3.28
C VAL A 151 -21.73 -9.88 -1.89
N ASN A 152 -20.92 -9.99 -0.84
CA ASN A 152 -21.42 -10.12 0.53
C ASN A 152 -21.32 -8.80 1.31
N GLU A 153 -20.33 -7.96 0.99
CA GLU A 153 -20.09 -6.67 1.65
C GLU A 153 -19.41 -5.71 0.67
N ILE A 154 -19.81 -4.44 0.71
CA ILE A 154 -19.15 -3.36 -0.04
C ILE A 154 -18.67 -2.33 0.98
N SER A 155 -17.44 -1.87 0.81
CA SER A 155 -16.84 -0.87 1.69
C SER A 155 -16.08 0.18 0.91
N LYS A 156 -16.19 1.44 1.34
CA LYS A 156 -15.50 2.58 0.75
C LYS A 156 -14.44 3.07 1.71
N PHE A 157 -13.25 3.35 1.22
CA PHE A 157 -12.22 3.98 2.04
C PHE A 157 -12.62 5.43 2.33
N LYS A 158 -12.72 5.78 3.60
CA LYS A 158 -12.99 7.15 4.07
C LYS A 158 -11.77 7.67 4.82
N ASN A 159 -11.25 8.81 4.37
CA ASN A 159 -10.24 9.55 5.12
C ASN A 159 -10.76 9.87 6.54
N ALA A 160 -9.86 9.88 7.51
CA ALA A 160 -10.21 10.27 8.87
C ALA A 160 -10.75 11.70 8.90
N ASP A 161 -11.84 11.90 9.64
CA ASP A 161 -12.34 13.25 9.92
C ASP A 161 -11.35 13.95 10.86
N ILE A 162 -11.00 15.21 10.57
CA ILE A 162 -10.06 15.99 11.39
C ILE A 162 -10.78 16.44 12.66
N ASN A 163 -10.69 15.62 13.70
CA ASN A 163 -11.33 15.82 14.99
C ASN A 163 -10.41 15.38 16.14
N GLN A 164 -10.87 15.52 17.39
CA GLN A 164 -10.07 15.16 18.57
C GLN A 164 -9.65 13.67 18.57
N GLU A 165 -10.48 12.77 18.08
CA GLU A 165 -10.15 11.35 18.00
C GLU A 165 -8.97 11.11 17.03
N PHE A 166 -8.99 11.78 15.88
CA PHE A 166 -7.87 11.78 14.94
C PHE A 166 -6.58 12.31 15.59
N PHE A 167 -6.64 13.45 16.29
CA PHE A 167 -5.47 14.01 16.97
C PHE A 167 -4.93 13.08 18.05
N ASN A 168 -5.81 12.49 18.86
CA ASN A 168 -5.43 11.52 19.89
C ASN A 168 -4.74 10.29 19.29
N LYS A 169 -5.23 9.77 18.16
CA LYS A 169 -4.63 8.64 17.44
C LYS A 169 -3.29 9.01 16.78
N ALA A 170 -3.16 10.22 16.25
CA ALA A 170 -1.98 10.67 15.53
C ALA A 170 -0.82 11.09 16.44
N PHE A 171 -1.12 11.76 17.55
CA PHE A 171 -0.12 12.42 18.41
C PHE A 171 -0.12 11.92 19.86
N GLY A 172 -1.12 11.14 20.26
CA GLY A 172 -1.32 10.65 21.62
C GLY A 172 -2.33 11.49 22.38
N GLU A 173 -3.03 10.86 23.33
CA GLU A 173 -4.03 11.53 24.16
C GLU A 173 -3.41 12.67 24.98
N SER A 174 -4.15 13.77 25.10
CA SER A 174 -3.78 14.97 25.87
C SER A 174 -2.52 15.70 25.39
N LYS A 175 -2.04 15.43 24.18
CA LYS A 175 -0.90 16.16 23.59
C LYS A 175 -1.30 17.34 22.70
N VAL A 176 -2.54 17.33 22.20
CA VAL A 176 -3.10 18.32 21.25
C VAL A 176 -4.54 18.59 21.61
#